data_AF-A0A397DEM6-F1
#
_entry.id   AF-A0A397DEM6-F1
#
_cell.length_a   1.000
_cell.length_b   1.000
_cell.length_c   1.000
_cell.angle_alpha   90.00
_cell.angle_beta   90.00
_cell.angle_gamma   90.00
#
_symmetry.space_group_name_H-M   'P 1'
#
loop_
_entity.id
_entity.type
_entity.pdbx_description
1 polymer ?
#
loop_
_entity_poly.entity_id
_entity_poly.type
_entity_poly.pdbx_seq_one_letter_code
_entity_poly.pdbx_strand_id
1 'polypeptide(L)'
;MSLTSLIKTNKLPDATSIAGFQPMQLHHVSQVSTLLNTDHAKFDLALHWTEASVAHWLLPRSNVVDAFVVVDVGTNRVTDFCSYYHVPMSVLNHPQHTTIYTAQSFYNVATSVPLPDLVRDLMVKAKANNMDIFSAADIMNMDEVLAPLGFEAGGGHLHYYLFNWRCPQMTRRNVGLVLH
;
A
#
# COMPACT_ATOMS: atom_id res chain seq x y z
N MET A 1 18.04 -0.84 22.94
CA MET A 1 18.47 -1.44 21.66
C MET A 1 19.64 -0.64 21.11
N SER A 2 20.63 -1.28 20.48
CA SER A 2 21.71 -0.57 19.76
C SER A 2 21.30 -0.28 18.32
N LEU A 3 21.94 0.70 17.68
CA LEU A 3 21.70 1.02 16.26
C LEU A 3 21.90 -0.20 15.35
N THR A 4 22.97 -0.96 15.58
CA THR A 4 23.25 -2.19 14.84
C THR A 4 22.14 -3.24 14.99
N SER A 5 21.54 -3.33 16.19
CA SER A 5 20.40 -4.22 16.43
C SER A 5 19.18 -3.77 15.64
N LEU A 6 18.88 -2.47 15.64
CA LEU A 6 17.74 -1.90 14.91
C LEU A 6 17.86 -2.11 13.40
N ILE A 7 19.06 -1.90 12.84
CA ILE A 7 19.33 -2.14 11.42
C ILE A 7 19.11 -3.61 11.08
N LYS A 8 19.56 -4.53 11.94
CA LYS A 8 19.37 -5.99 11.72
C LYS A 8 17.89 -6.37 11.80
N THR A 9 17.16 -5.84 12.78
CA THR A 9 15.73 -6.13 12.99
C THR A 9 14.88 -5.63 11.82
N ASN A 10 15.17 -4.45 11.27
CA ASN A 10 14.39 -3.83 10.20
C ASN A 10 14.94 -4.15 8.79
N LYS A 11 15.86 -5.10 8.66
CA LYS A 11 16.48 -5.40 7.36
C LYS A 11 15.46 -6.08 6.44
N LEU A 12 15.13 -5.40 5.34
CA LEU A 12 14.43 -6.00 4.21
C LEU A 12 15.39 -6.76 3.26
N PRO A 13 14.88 -7.74 2.49
CA PRO A 13 15.60 -8.33 1.36
C PRO A 13 16.11 -7.29 0.35
N ASP A 14 17.09 -7.68 -0.46
CA ASP A 14 17.67 -6.80 -1.48
C ASP A 14 16.87 -6.81 -2.80
N ALA A 15 16.04 -7.83 -3.02
CA ALA A 15 15.21 -7.99 -4.21
C ALA A 15 13.82 -8.53 -3.84
N THR A 16 12.85 -8.26 -4.71
CA THR A 16 11.50 -8.83 -4.64
C THR A 16 11.53 -10.34 -4.88
N SER A 17 10.61 -11.06 -4.26
CA SER A 17 10.56 -12.52 -4.25
C SER A 17 9.48 -13.11 -5.16
N ILE A 18 8.42 -12.34 -5.46
CA ILE A 18 7.27 -12.81 -6.24
C ILE A 18 7.61 -12.79 -7.74
N ALA A 19 7.43 -13.94 -8.41
CA ALA A 19 7.57 -14.04 -9.86
C ALA A 19 6.51 -13.20 -10.58
N GLY A 20 6.92 -12.44 -11.60
CA GLY A 20 6.01 -11.57 -12.35
C GLY A 20 5.67 -10.25 -11.66
N PHE A 21 6.28 -9.94 -10.49
CA PHE A 21 6.14 -8.65 -9.83
C PHE A 21 6.81 -7.53 -10.64
N GLN A 22 6.02 -6.60 -11.16
CA GLN A 22 6.49 -5.53 -12.04
C GLN A 22 5.70 -4.22 -11.86
N PRO A 23 6.24 -3.06 -12.29
CA PRO A 23 5.50 -1.80 -12.24
C PRO A 23 4.19 -1.86 -13.02
N MET A 24 3.14 -1.23 -12.48
CA MET A 24 1.88 -1.05 -13.18
C MET A 24 2.09 -0.19 -14.44
N GLN A 25 1.33 -0.48 -15.50
CA GLN A 25 1.39 0.21 -16.78
C GLN A 25 -0.03 0.43 -17.29
N LEU A 26 -0.20 1.28 -18.30
CA LEU A 26 -1.51 1.65 -18.85
C LEU A 26 -2.36 0.44 -19.27
N HIS A 27 -1.74 -0.58 -19.88
CA HIS A 27 -2.46 -1.77 -20.34
C HIS A 27 -2.94 -2.67 -19.19
N HIS A 28 -2.46 -2.47 -17.96
CA HIS A 28 -2.93 -3.18 -16.77
C HIS A 28 -4.21 -2.58 -16.17
N VAL A 29 -4.58 -1.34 -16.54
CA VAL A 29 -5.67 -0.57 -15.89
C VAL A 29 -6.99 -1.34 -15.84
N SER A 30 -7.41 -1.96 -16.95
CA SER A 30 -8.69 -2.68 -16.99
C SER A 30 -8.72 -3.89 -16.05
N GLN A 31 -7.63 -4.67 -16.00
CA GLN A 31 -7.52 -5.82 -15.10
C GLN A 31 -7.44 -5.40 -13.63
N VAL A 32 -6.65 -4.35 -13.32
CA VAL A 32 -6.56 -3.78 -11.96
C VAL A 32 -7.91 -3.21 -11.51
N SER A 33 -8.67 -2.57 -12.40
CA SER A 33 -10.01 -2.05 -12.08
C SER A 33 -10.98 -3.18 -11.71
N THR A 34 -10.95 -4.28 -12.47
CA THR A 34 -11.76 -5.47 -12.19
C THR A 34 -11.36 -6.10 -10.85
N LEU A 35 -10.05 -6.21 -10.62
CA LEU A 35 -9.49 -6.79 -9.40
C LEU A 35 -9.88 -5.99 -8.15
N LEU A 36 -9.70 -4.66 -8.19
CA LEU A 36 -10.08 -3.76 -7.10
C LEU A 36 -11.57 -3.80 -6.80
N ASN A 37 -12.44 -3.72 -7.81
CA ASN A 37 -13.89 -3.78 -7.59
C ASN A 37 -14.34 -5.14 -7.01
N THR A 38 -13.71 -6.23 -7.45
CA THR A 38 -14.01 -7.57 -6.91
C THR A 38 -13.59 -7.68 -5.45
N ASP A 39 -12.42 -7.15 -5.10
CA ASP A 39 -11.95 -7.12 -3.72
C ASP A 39 -12.79 -6.18 -2.84
N HIS A 40 -13.07 -4.98 -3.32
CA HIS A 40 -13.76 -3.94 -2.57
C HIS A 40 -15.23 -4.25 -2.29
N ALA A 41 -15.85 -5.18 -3.04
CA ALA A 41 -17.21 -5.66 -2.80
C ALA A 41 -17.37 -6.35 -1.42
N LYS A 42 -16.27 -6.68 -0.74
CA LYS A 42 -16.26 -7.28 0.61
C LYS A 42 -16.49 -6.26 1.73
N PHE A 43 -16.32 -4.96 1.45
CA PHE A 43 -16.31 -3.90 2.45
C PHE A 43 -17.62 -3.09 2.45
N ASP A 44 -18.03 -2.60 3.62
CA ASP A 44 -19.25 -1.79 3.76
C ASP A 44 -19.06 -0.35 3.22
N LEU A 45 -17.84 0.18 3.31
CA LEU A 45 -17.46 1.50 2.80
C LEU A 45 -16.23 1.36 1.90
N ALA A 46 -16.42 1.45 0.59
CA ALA A 46 -15.33 1.39 -0.38
C ALA A 46 -15.57 2.29 -1.59
N LEU A 47 -14.50 2.58 -2.33
CA LEU A 47 -14.60 3.23 -3.63
C LEU A 47 -15.09 2.25 -4.69
N HIS A 48 -16.01 2.72 -5.53
CA HIS A 48 -16.30 2.08 -6.81
C HIS A 48 -15.33 2.61 -7.87
N TRP A 49 -14.50 1.72 -8.41
CA TRP A 49 -13.44 2.07 -9.34
C TRP A 49 -13.91 2.02 -10.79
N THR A 50 -13.73 3.12 -11.50
CA THR A 50 -13.73 3.15 -12.96
C THR A 50 -12.29 3.03 -13.49
N GLU A 51 -12.12 2.60 -14.74
CA GLU A 51 -10.79 2.60 -15.38
C GLU A 51 -10.14 3.99 -15.38
N ALA A 52 -10.94 5.05 -15.55
CA ALA A 52 -10.46 6.43 -15.48
C ALA A 52 -9.93 6.79 -14.08
N SER A 53 -10.64 6.41 -13.00
CA SER A 53 -10.16 6.62 -11.64
C SER A 53 -8.93 5.78 -11.31
N VAL A 54 -8.86 4.53 -11.77
CA VAL A 54 -7.67 3.69 -11.60
C VAL A 54 -6.47 4.29 -12.32
N ALA A 55 -6.64 4.71 -13.57
CA ALA A 55 -5.59 5.38 -14.32
C ALA A 55 -5.12 6.68 -13.63
N HIS A 56 -6.06 7.48 -13.12
CA HIS A 56 -5.72 8.74 -12.45
C HIS A 56 -4.98 8.55 -11.13
N TRP A 57 -5.48 7.66 -10.27
CA TRP A 57 -4.99 7.51 -8.90
C TRP A 57 -3.80 6.54 -8.78
N LEU A 58 -3.72 5.52 -9.63
CA LEU A 58 -2.84 4.37 -9.40
C LEU A 58 -1.75 4.19 -10.46
N LEU A 59 -1.84 4.83 -11.65
CA LEU A 59 -0.70 4.76 -12.56
C LEU A 59 0.52 5.46 -11.94
N PRO A 60 1.71 4.81 -11.95
CA PRO A 60 2.89 5.34 -11.31
C PRO A 60 3.24 6.75 -11.79
N ARG A 61 3.46 7.65 -10.82
CA ARG A 61 3.90 9.03 -11.04
C ARG A 61 5.01 9.34 -10.05
N SER A 62 6.17 9.72 -10.58
CA SER A 62 7.37 10.01 -9.79
C SER A 62 7.07 10.97 -8.64
N ASN A 63 7.49 10.61 -7.44
CA ASN A 63 7.29 11.36 -6.19
C ASN A 63 5.82 11.58 -5.79
N VAL A 64 4.87 10.83 -6.37
CA VAL A 64 3.44 10.93 -6.05
C VAL A 64 2.90 9.56 -5.66
N VAL A 65 2.95 8.58 -6.56
CA VAL A 65 2.42 7.24 -6.34
C VAL A 65 3.27 6.22 -7.09
N ASP A 66 3.57 5.10 -6.43
CA ASP A 66 4.13 3.91 -7.05
C ASP A 66 3.13 2.78 -6.93
N ALA A 67 2.98 2.02 -8.01
CA ALA A 67 2.07 0.90 -8.07
C ALA A 67 2.68 -0.25 -8.87
N PHE A 68 2.39 -1.47 -8.41
CA PHE A 68 2.95 -2.70 -8.95
C PHE A 68 1.84 -3.73 -9.12
N VAL A 69 2.06 -4.63 -10.06
CA VAL A 69 1.20 -5.76 -10.35
C VAL A 69 2.02 -7.04 -10.31
N VAL A 70 1.36 -8.15 -9.99
CA VAL A 70 1.88 -9.49 -10.25
C VAL A 70 1.17 -10.00 -11.50
N VAL A 71 1.95 -10.38 -12.51
CA VAL A 71 1.43 -10.96 -13.76
C VAL A 71 1.79 -12.43 -13.83
N ASP A 72 0.78 -13.28 -13.94
CA ASP A 72 0.96 -14.70 -14.13
C ASP A 72 1.63 -14.98 -15.49
N VAL A 73 2.75 -15.68 -15.48
CA VAL A 73 3.60 -15.92 -16.66
C VAL A 73 2.91 -16.79 -17.71
N GLY A 74 2.01 -17.70 -17.29
CA GLY A 74 1.33 -18.62 -18.20
C GLY A 74 0.14 -17.99 -18.92
N THR A 75 -0.56 -17.06 -18.28
CA THR A 75 -1.84 -16.49 -18.75
C THR A 75 -1.73 -15.02 -19.13
N ASN A 76 -0.63 -14.35 -18.76
CA ASN A 76 -0.42 -12.92 -18.93
C ASN A 76 -1.53 -12.07 -18.28
N ARG A 77 -2.11 -12.58 -17.18
CA ARG A 77 -3.16 -11.90 -16.42
C ARG A 77 -2.60 -11.30 -15.14
N VAL A 78 -3.13 -10.13 -14.76
CA VAL A 78 -2.84 -9.53 -13.46
C VAL A 78 -3.58 -10.33 -12.40
N THR A 79 -2.83 -10.85 -11.43
CA THR A 79 -3.37 -11.64 -10.32
C THR A 79 -3.42 -10.83 -9.03
N ASP A 80 -2.46 -9.93 -8.83
CA ASP A 80 -2.30 -9.17 -7.59
C ASP A 80 -1.90 -7.73 -7.91
N PHE A 81 -2.24 -6.81 -7.02
CA PHE A 81 -1.98 -5.38 -7.15
C PHE A 81 -1.57 -4.79 -5.81
N CYS A 82 -0.58 -3.89 -5.79
CA CYS A 82 -0.20 -3.17 -4.58
C CYS A 82 0.37 -1.78 -4.90
N SER A 83 0.18 -0.82 -4.00
CA SER A 83 0.61 0.57 -4.21
C SER A 83 0.93 1.32 -2.93
N TYR A 84 1.73 2.37 -3.05
CA TYR A 84 1.93 3.37 -2.00
C TYR A 84 2.00 4.78 -2.62
N TYR A 85 1.68 5.79 -1.84
CA TYR A 85 1.90 7.19 -2.21
C TYR A 85 2.97 7.85 -1.35
N HIS A 86 3.58 8.90 -1.89
CA HIS A 86 4.71 9.60 -1.28
C HIS A 86 4.22 10.71 -0.36
N VAL A 87 4.71 10.72 0.88
CA VAL A 87 4.43 11.75 1.89
C VAL A 87 5.77 12.31 2.40
N PRO A 88 6.31 13.36 1.77
CA PRO A 88 7.49 14.04 2.29
C PRO A 88 7.10 14.90 3.50
N MET A 89 7.81 14.73 4.60
CA MET A 89 7.60 15.47 5.85
C MET A 89 8.82 16.33 6.16
N SER A 90 8.62 17.63 6.38
CA SER A 90 9.70 18.53 6.79
C SER A 90 10.18 18.23 8.20
N VAL A 91 11.49 18.09 8.38
CA VAL A 91 12.13 17.93 9.68
C VAL A 91 12.48 19.31 10.22
N LEU A 92 11.93 19.65 11.38
CA LEU A 92 12.17 20.94 12.01
C LEU A 92 13.49 20.93 12.79
N ASN A 93 14.33 21.94 12.56
CA ASN A 93 15.51 22.26 13.37
C ASN A 93 16.58 21.15 13.47
N HIS A 94 16.70 20.27 12.46
CA HIS A 94 17.75 19.24 12.43
C HIS A 94 18.90 19.65 11.48
N PRO A 95 20.18 19.56 11.90
CA PRO A 95 21.30 20.18 11.20
C PRO A 95 21.72 19.48 9.89
N GLN A 96 21.32 18.22 9.68
CA GLN A 96 21.74 17.40 8.53
C GLN A 96 20.55 16.91 7.68
N HIS A 97 19.57 16.27 8.31
CA HIS A 97 18.35 15.81 7.65
C HIS A 97 17.25 16.88 7.72
N THR A 98 16.70 17.26 6.57
CA THR A 98 15.64 18.28 6.46
C THR A 98 14.28 17.72 6.03
N THR A 99 14.26 16.49 5.51
CA THR A 99 13.06 15.82 5.02
C THR A 99 13.11 14.35 5.42
N ILE A 100 11.95 13.80 5.77
CA ILE A 100 11.71 12.36 5.91
C ILE A 100 10.73 11.95 4.81
N TYR A 101 11.07 10.93 4.04
CA TYR A 101 10.24 10.40 2.97
C TYR A 101 9.46 9.19 3.47
N THR A 102 8.14 9.34 3.60
CA THR A 102 7.25 8.24 4.01
C THR A 102 6.50 7.67 2.81
N ALA A 103 6.60 6.36 2.61
CA ALA A 103 5.73 5.62 1.71
C ALA A 103 4.48 5.22 2.49
N GLN A 104 3.34 5.82 2.16
CA GLN A 104 2.06 5.49 2.77
C GLN A 104 1.37 4.44 1.90
N SER A 105 1.17 3.24 2.45
CA SER A 105 0.47 2.15 1.77
C SER A 105 -0.92 2.60 1.35
N PHE A 106 -1.26 2.32 0.10
CA PHE A 106 -2.51 2.72 -0.51
C PHE A 106 -3.44 1.50 -0.64
N TYR A 107 -3.63 0.94 -1.82
CA TYR A 107 -4.45 -0.26 -2.02
C TYR A 107 -3.58 -1.47 -2.31
N ASN A 108 -3.90 -2.61 -1.67
CA ASN A 108 -3.23 -3.89 -1.83
C ASN A 108 -4.29 -4.99 -1.98
N VAL A 109 -4.26 -5.72 -3.09
CA VAL A 109 -5.15 -6.84 -3.39
C VAL A 109 -4.29 -8.03 -3.76
N ALA A 110 -4.38 -9.08 -2.94
CA ALA A 110 -3.68 -10.35 -3.15
C ALA A 110 -4.69 -11.48 -3.38
N THR A 111 -4.52 -12.23 -4.46
CA THR A 111 -5.35 -13.38 -4.83
C THR A 111 -4.55 -14.65 -5.12
N SER A 112 -3.30 -14.51 -5.57
CA SER A 112 -2.44 -15.65 -5.90
C SER A 112 -1.31 -15.87 -4.90
N VAL A 113 -0.96 -14.85 -4.12
CA VAL A 113 0.07 -14.88 -3.08
C VAL A 113 -0.48 -14.45 -1.72
N PRO A 114 0.18 -14.78 -0.60
CA PRO A 114 -0.17 -14.21 0.70
C PRO A 114 -0.01 -12.69 0.72
N LEU A 115 -1.00 -11.97 1.27
CA LEU A 115 -0.97 -10.51 1.38
C LEU A 115 0.31 -9.96 2.07
N PRO A 116 0.85 -10.58 3.14
CA PRO A 116 2.09 -10.11 3.76
C PRO A 116 3.31 -10.23 2.83
N ASP A 117 3.32 -11.19 1.92
CA ASP A 117 4.42 -11.36 0.96
C ASP A 117 4.35 -10.29 -0.13
N LEU A 118 3.14 -9.97 -0.60
CA LEU A 118 2.90 -8.88 -1.54
C LEU A 118 3.35 -7.53 -0.96
N VAL A 119 2.96 -7.22 0.28
CA VAL A 119 3.34 -5.97 0.93
C VAL A 119 4.83 -5.93 1.26
N ARG A 120 5.47 -7.08 1.58
CA ARG A 120 6.92 -7.13 1.78
C ARG A 120 7.68 -6.75 0.50
N ASP A 121 7.28 -7.27 -0.65
CA ASP A 121 7.87 -6.91 -1.94
C ASP A 121 7.63 -5.42 -2.28
N LEU A 122 6.46 -4.88 -1.90
CA LEU A 122 6.19 -3.44 -2.00
C LEU A 122 7.13 -2.60 -1.11
N MET A 123 7.40 -3.02 0.13
CA MET A 123 8.36 -2.37 1.03
C MET A 123 9.79 -2.42 0.48
N VAL A 124 10.19 -3.53 -0.18
CA VAL A 124 11.49 -3.63 -0.86
C VAL A 124 11.60 -2.58 -1.97
N LYS A 125 10.54 -2.35 -2.75
CA LYS A 125 10.52 -1.27 -3.75
C LYS A 125 10.56 0.11 -3.14
N ALA A 126 9.82 0.37 -2.07
CA ALA A 126 9.87 1.64 -1.35
C ALA A 126 11.29 1.94 -0.84
N LYS A 127 11.96 0.95 -0.23
CA LYS A 127 13.36 1.07 0.20
C LYS A 127 14.30 1.37 -0.98
N ALA A 128 14.14 0.68 -2.12
CA ALA A 128 14.93 0.94 -3.32
C ALA A 128 14.69 2.35 -3.89
N ASN A 129 13.51 2.92 -3.66
CA ASN A 129 13.14 4.29 -4.00
C ASN A 129 13.52 5.32 -2.91
N ASN A 130 14.38 4.94 -1.95
CA ASN A 130 14.89 5.78 -0.87
C ASN A 130 13.80 6.33 0.08
N MET A 131 12.74 5.54 0.30
CA MET A 131 11.75 5.85 1.33
C MET A 131 12.30 5.46 2.71
N ASP A 132 12.23 6.39 3.66
CA ASP A 132 12.75 6.21 5.02
C ASP A 132 11.81 5.38 5.89
N ILE A 133 10.49 5.55 5.69
CA ILE A 133 9.43 4.93 6.48
C ILE A 133 8.39 4.32 5.54
N PHE A 134 7.92 3.12 5.86
CA PHE A 134 6.72 2.55 5.24
C PHE A 134 5.60 2.53 6.28
N SER A 135 4.50 3.23 5.99
CA SER A 135 3.38 3.41 6.89
C SER A 135 2.11 2.84 6.28
N ALA A 136 1.20 2.33 7.11
CA ALA A 136 -0.06 1.74 6.67
C ALA A 136 -1.17 1.98 7.70
N ALA A 137 -2.40 2.14 7.22
CA ALA A 137 -3.57 2.19 8.09
C ALA A 137 -4.06 0.78 8.42
N ASP A 138 -4.47 0.56 9.68
CA ASP A 138 -5.12 -0.68 10.13
C ASP A 138 -6.60 -0.70 9.69
N ILE A 139 -6.81 -0.83 8.38
CA ILE A 139 -8.11 -0.99 7.73
C ILE A 139 -8.06 -2.17 6.75
N MET A 140 -9.21 -2.61 6.22
CA MET A 140 -9.30 -3.81 5.36
C MET A 140 -8.67 -5.04 6.05
N ASN A 141 -7.78 -5.75 5.37
CA ASN A 141 -7.06 -6.94 5.85
C ASN A 141 -5.62 -6.62 6.31
N MET A 142 -5.29 -5.34 6.57
CA MET A 142 -3.91 -4.96 6.91
C MET A 142 -3.43 -5.54 8.25
N ASP A 143 -4.32 -5.97 9.14
CA ASP A 143 -3.96 -6.66 10.37
C ASP A 143 -3.22 -7.99 10.12
N GLU A 144 -3.46 -8.63 8.97
CA GLU A 144 -2.70 -9.82 8.52
C GLU A 144 -1.25 -9.47 8.16
N VAL A 145 -0.97 -8.20 7.84
CA VAL A 145 0.33 -7.71 7.35
C VAL A 145 1.14 -7.05 8.47
N LEU A 146 0.49 -6.21 9.27
CA LEU A 146 1.14 -5.33 10.23
C LEU A 146 2.01 -6.12 11.23
N ALA A 147 1.44 -7.14 11.89
CA ALA A 147 2.19 -7.91 12.87
C ALA A 147 3.32 -8.76 12.25
N PRO A 148 3.11 -9.53 11.16
CA PRO A 148 4.17 -10.34 10.56
C PRO A 148 5.33 -9.54 9.96
N LEU A 149 5.08 -8.30 9.51
CA LEU A 149 6.12 -7.43 8.95
C LEU A 149 6.72 -6.46 9.97
N GLY A 150 6.40 -6.63 11.26
CA GLY A 150 7.01 -5.86 12.34
C GLY A 150 6.58 -4.40 12.37
N PHE A 151 5.39 -4.07 11.86
CA PHE A 151 4.84 -2.72 12.01
C PHE A 151 4.53 -2.46 13.48
N GLU A 152 4.90 -1.27 13.93
CA GLU A 152 4.56 -0.77 15.25
C GLU A 152 3.41 0.24 15.13
N ALA A 153 2.50 0.22 16.11
CA ALA A 153 1.41 1.19 16.15
C ALA A 153 1.96 2.60 16.37
N GLY A 154 1.65 3.51 15.45
CA GLY A 154 1.91 4.94 15.64
C GLY A 154 0.97 5.57 16.68
N GLY A 155 1.29 6.79 17.11
CA GLY A 155 0.45 7.55 18.05
C GLY A 155 -0.78 8.22 17.43
N GLY A 156 -1.00 8.08 16.13
CA GLY A 156 -2.10 8.71 15.40
C GLY A 156 -3.33 7.80 15.28
N HIS A 157 -4.51 8.41 15.32
CA HIS A 157 -5.77 7.74 15.01
C HIS A 157 -6.44 8.42 13.81
N LEU A 158 -6.87 7.62 12.84
CA LEU A 158 -7.66 8.08 11.71
C LEU A 158 -9.13 7.77 11.98
N HIS A 159 -9.98 8.80 11.89
CA HIS A 159 -11.41 8.68 12.11
C HIS A 159 -12.17 9.02 10.83
N TYR A 160 -13.12 8.16 10.46
CA TYR A 160 -13.96 8.34 9.27
C TYR A 160 -15.29 8.99 9.64
N TYR A 161 -15.64 10.04 8.92
CA TYR A 161 -16.91 10.77 9.10
C TYR A 161 -17.62 10.88 7.75
N LEU A 162 -18.93 10.62 7.75
CA LEU A 162 -19.77 10.80 6.56
C LEU A 162 -20.68 12.01 6.78
N PHE A 163 -20.63 12.97 5.85
CA PHE A 163 -21.49 14.15 5.91
C PHE A 163 -22.87 13.84 5.32
N ASN A 164 -23.94 14.19 6.05
CA ASN A 164 -25.33 13.98 5.63
C ASN A 164 -25.68 12.53 5.24
N TRP A 165 -25.04 11.55 5.89
CA TRP A 165 -25.27 10.13 5.64
C TRP A 165 -25.38 9.37 6.96
N ARG A 166 -26.46 8.61 7.13
CA ARG A 166 -26.67 7.74 8.28
C ARG A 166 -26.27 6.32 7.91
N CYS A 167 -25.40 5.70 8.72
CA CYS A 167 -25.01 4.30 8.54
C CYS A 167 -24.91 3.57 9.89
N PRO A 168 -24.90 2.23 9.89
CA PRO A 168 -24.50 1.44 11.06
C PRO A 168 -23.05 1.71 11.45
N GLN A 169 -22.67 1.28 12.66
CA GLN A 169 -21.26 1.27 13.07
C GLN A 169 -20.50 0.23 12.25
N MET A 170 -19.35 0.63 11.70
CA MET A 170 -18.46 -0.24 10.93
C MET A 170 -17.21 -0.56 11.76
N THR A 171 -16.70 -1.78 11.61
CA THR A 171 -15.36 -2.10 12.11
C THR A 171 -14.31 -1.64 11.10
N ARG A 172 -13.05 -1.46 11.54
CA ARG A 172 -11.96 -1.07 10.64
C ARG A 172 -11.76 -2.01 9.44
N ARG A 173 -12.08 -3.31 9.62
CA ARG A 173 -12.02 -4.31 8.54
C ARG A 173 -13.08 -4.12 7.46
N ASN A 174 -14.15 -3.38 7.75
CA ASN A 174 -15.22 -3.10 6.79
C ASN A 174 -15.00 -1.78 6.04
N VAL A 175 -13.88 -1.08 6.28
CA VAL A 175 -13.52 0.16 5.60
C VAL A 175 -12.47 -0.12 4.53
N GLY A 176 -12.89 -0.07 3.27
CA GLY A 176 -12.06 -0.18 2.06
C GLY A 176 -11.79 1.17 1.38
N LEU A 177 -11.77 2.25 2.15
CA LEU A 177 -11.46 3.61 1.68
C LEU A 177 -10.18 4.10 2.35
N VAL A 178 -9.12 4.31 1.57
CA VAL A 178 -7.89 4.94 2.06
C VAL A 178 -7.99 6.46 1.85
N LEU A 179 -7.82 7.22 2.93
CA LEU A 179 -7.77 8.69 2.89
C LEU A 179 -6.33 9.14 2.57
N HIS A 180 -6.18 10.11 1.65
CA HIS A 180 -4.90 10.65 1.18
C HIS A 180 -4.86 12.17 1.34
#